data_AF-A0ABC8RUT2-F1
#
_entry.id   AF-A0ABC8RUT2-F1
#
_cell.length_a   1.000
_cell.length_b   1.000
_cell.length_c   1.000
_cell.angle_alpha   90.00
_cell.angle_beta   90.00
_cell.angle_gamma   90.00
#
_symmetry.space_group_name_H-M   'P 1'
#
loop_
_entity.id
_entity.type
_entity.pdbx_description
1 polymer ?
#
loop_
_entity_poly.entity_id
_entity_poly.type
_entity_poly.pdbx_seq_one_letter_code
_entity_poly.pdbx_strand_id
1 'polypeptide(L)' 'MFLFEGNFGNILHTGDCRLTPECLQSLPVNYLGKKAKKPRCQLDYVFLDCTFGKFSFEMPNKKSAIRQ' A
#
# COMPACT_ATOMS: atom_id res chain seq x y z
N MET A 1 3.73 2.13 7.78
CA MET A 1 4.33 2.18 6.43
C MET A 1 5.36 3.29 6.37
N PHE A 2 6.47 3.06 5.67
CA PHE A 2 7.50 4.06 5.41
C PHE A 2 7.82 4.12 3.92
N LEU A 3 7.95 5.34 3.40
CA LEU A 3 8.42 5.61 2.05
C LEU A 3 9.81 6.23 2.16
N PHE A 4 10.80 5.59 1.54
CA PHE A 4 12.17 6.09 1.49
C PHE A 4 12.49 6.54 0.06
N GLU A 5 13.08 7.72 -0.07
CA GLU A 5 13.43 8.34 -1.34
C GLU A 5 14.92 8.70 -1.32
N GLY A 6 15.67 8.29 -2.34
CA GLY A 6 17.09 8.60 -2.44
C GLY A 6 17.74 7.98 -3.68
N ASN A 7 19.07 8.09 -3.77
CA ASN A 7 19.84 7.54 -4.90
C ASN A 7 19.79 6.00 -5.00
N PHE A 8 19.27 5.34 -3.97
CA PHE A 8 19.00 3.90 -3.93
C PHE A 8 17.62 3.51 -4.49
N GLY A 9 16.86 4.50 -5.01
CA GLY A 9 15.50 4.31 -5.51
C GLY A 9 14.42 4.66 -4.49
N ASN A 10 13.17 4.47 -4.88
CA ASN A 10 11.99 4.75 -4.07
C ASN A 10 11.44 3.44 -3.51
N ILE A 11 11.47 3.31 -2.19
CA ILE A 11 11.16 2.06 -1.48
C ILE A 11 9.95 2.27 -0.59
N LEU A 12 8.92 1.43 -0.77
CA LEU A 12 7.78 1.37 0.15
C LEU A 12 7.91 0.15 1.06
N HIS A 13 8.05 0.39 2.37
CA HIS A 13 8.00 -0.66 3.39
C HIS A 13 6.67 -0.60 4.13
N THR A 14 5.83 -1.64 3.99
CA THR A 14 4.50 -1.61 4.62
C THR A 14 4.58 -1.77 6.14
N GLY A 15 5.53 -2.60 6.61
CA GLY A 15 5.46 -3.18 7.95
C GLY A 15 4.23 -4.07 8.05
N ASP A 16 3.80 -4.40 9.26
CA ASP A 16 2.54 -5.10 9.47
C ASP A 16 1.37 -4.16 9.17
N CYS A 17 0.50 -4.54 8.24
CA CYS A 17 -0.61 -3.69 7.84
C CYS A 17 -1.76 -4.45 7.19
N ARG A 18 -2.93 -3.82 7.21
CA ARG A 18 -4.07 -4.19 6.38
C ARG A 18 -4.43 -3.02 5.49
N LEU A 19 -3.92 -3.04 4.25
CA LEU A 19 -4.13 -1.96 3.28
C LEU A 19 -5.61 -1.84 2.90
N THR A 20 -6.10 -0.60 2.84
CA THR A 20 -7.34 -0.23 2.16
C THR A 20 -7.03 0.75 1.03
N PRO A 21 -7.94 0.93 0.04
CA PRO A 21 -7.73 1.90 -1.02
C PRO A 21 -7.46 3.32 -0.52
N GLU A 22 -8.05 3.71 0.62
CA GLU A 22 -7.85 5.01 1.26
C GLU A 22 -6.43 5.18 1.80
N CYS A 23 -5.79 4.10 2.27
CA CYS A 23 -4.38 4.13 2.67
C CYS A 23 -3.44 4.43 1.51
N LEU A 24 -3.83 4.12 0.27
CA LEU A 24 -3.00 4.45 -0.89
C LEU A 24 -3.12 5.93 -1.27
N GLN A 25 -4.24 6.58 -0.95
CA GLN A 25 -4.44 8.02 -1.20
C GLN A 25 -3.61 8.91 -0.27
N SER A 26 -3.04 8.37 0.81
CA SER A 26 -2.11 9.10 1.66
C SER A 26 -0.67 9.12 1.15
N LEU A 27 -0.37 8.41 0.05
CA LEU A 27 0.93 8.52 -0.61
C LEU A 27 1.12 9.93 -1.19
N PRO A 28 2.37 10.43 -1.24
CA PRO A 28 2.65 11.71 -1.87
C PRO A 28 2.16 11.75 -3.34
N VAL A 29 1.66 12.92 -3.78
CA VAL A 29 0.93 13.08 -5.05
C VAL A 29 1.73 12.67 -6.29
N ASN A 30 3.06 12.68 -6.22
CA ASN A 30 3.97 12.22 -7.26
C ASN A 30 3.90 10.71 -7.50
N TYR A 31 3.48 9.91 -6.51
CA TYR A 31 3.27 8.47 -6.63
C TYR A 31 1.83 8.09 -7.01
N LEU A 32 0.90 9.04 -6.93
CA LEU A 32 -0.50 8.81 -7.29
C LEU A 32 -0.70 8.96 -8.80
N GLY A 33 -1.05 7.85 -9.47
CA GLY A 33 -1.53 7.89 -10.85
C GLY A 33 -2.92 8.52 -10.93
N LYS A 34 -3.15 9.43 -11.89
CA LYS A 34 -4.50 9.90 -12.23
C LYS A 34 -5.01 9.11 -13.44
N LYS A 35 -6.33 9.00 -13.60
CA LYS A 35 -7.02 8.21 -14.68
C LYS A 35 -6.45 8.37 -16.10
N ALA A 36 -5.71 9.44 -16.40
CA ALA A 36 -5.09 9.69 -17.70
C ALA A 36 -3.59 10.06 -17.64
N LYS A 37 -2.94 10.01 -16.48
CA LYS A 37 -1.52 10.37 -16.33
C LYS A 37 -0.80 9.38 -15.41
N LYS A 38 0.31 8.83 -15.91
CA LYS A 38 1.24 8.03 -15.11
C LYS A 38 1.75 8.86 -13.92
N PRO A 39 2.01 8.24 -12.76
CA PRO A 39 2.64 8.91 -11.64
C PRO A 39 4.03 9.44 -12.07
N ARG A 40 4.44 10.55 -11.45
CA ARG A 40 5.75 11.18 -11.72
C ARG A 40 6.90 10.36 -11.15
N CYS A 41 6.65 9.67 -10.04
CA CYS A 41 7.59 8.77 -9.38
C CYS A 41 7.04 7.35 -9.42
N GLN A 42 7.95 6.37 -9.51
CA GLN A 42 7.62 4.95 -9.43
C GLN A 42 8.28 4.35 -8.19
N LEU A 43 7.67 3.31 -7.62
CA LEU A 43 8.30 2.52 -6.57
C LEU A 43 9.21 1.48 -7.23
N ASP A 44 10.48 1.49 -6.84
CA ASP A 44 11.47 0.52 -7.32
C ASP A 44 11.39 -0.77 -6.53
N TYR A 45 11.11 -0.67 -5.22
CA TYR A 45 10.96 -1.81 -4.32
C TYR A 45 9.74 -1.66 -3.41
N VAL A 46 9.11 -2.80 -3.13
CA VAL A 46 8.04 -2.87 -2.12
C VAL A 46 8.31 -4.04 -1.18
N PHE A 47 8.48 -3.74 0.10
CA PHE A 47 8.52 -4.73 1.18
C PHE A 47 7.09 -4.85 1.73
N LEU A 48 6.41 -5.93 1.37
CA LEU A 48 5.00 -6.18 1.65
C LEU A 48 4.78 -7.04 2.91
N ASP A 49 3.71 -6.74 3.63
CA ASP A 49 3.13 -7.64 4.63
C ASP A 49 2.54 -8.86 3.91
N CYS A 50 3.17 -10.01 4.12
CA CYS A 50 2.77 -11.28 3.54
C CYS A 50 2.12 -12.22 4.55
N THR A 51 1.70 -11.74 5.72
CA THR A 51 1.11 -12.56 6.80
C THR A 51 -0.02 -13.45 6.28
N PHE A 52 -0.88 -12.90 5.41
CA PHE A 52 -1.97 -13.63 4.75
C PHE A 52 -1.73 -13.86 3.25
N GLY A 53 -0.48 -13.85 2.78
CA GLY A 53 -0.16 -13.94 1.34
C GLY A 53 -0.59 -15.25 0.66
N LYS A 54 -0.95 -16.28 1.43
CA LYS A 54 -1.51 -17.55 0.93
C LYS A 54 -2.97 -17.78 1.34
N PHE A 55 -3.60 -16.81 2.00
CA PHE A 55 -4.98 -16.92 2.44
C PHE A 55 -5.92 -16.65 1.27
N SER A 56 -6.83 -17.59 0.98
CA SER A 56 -7.68 -17.57 -0.22
C SER A 56 -9.10 -17.07 0.01
N PHE A 57 -9.51 -16.87 1.27
CA PHE A 57 -10.85 -16.40 1.60
C PHE A 57 -10.89 -14.88 1.77
N GLU A 58 -12.07 -14.31 1.54
CA GLU A 58 -12.28 -12.90 1.81
C GLU A 58 -12.29 -12.65 3.32
N MET A 59 -11.45 -11.72 3.76
CA MET A 59 -11.37 -11.36 5.17
C MET A 59 -12.40 -10.27 5.50
N PRO A 60 -13.22 -10.39 6.55
CA PRO A 60 -14.25 -9.40 6.86
C PRO A 60 -13.62 -8.03 7.10
N ASN A 61 -14.25 -6.96 6.61
CA ASN A 61 -13.78 -5.61 6.88
C ASN A 61 -13.85 -5.29 8.39
N LYS A 62 -13.13 -4.24 8.82
CA LYS A 62 -13.03 -3.85 10.23
C LYS A 62 -14.41 -3.65 10.89
N LYS A 63 -15.35 -3.00 10.21
CA LYS A 63 -16.68 -2.70 10.78
C LYS A 63 -17.51 -3.97 10.97
N SER A 64 -17.49 -4.88 10.00
CA SER A 64 -18.20 -6.17 10.08
C SER A 64 -17.60 -7.07 11.18
N ALA A 65 -16.27 -7.08 11.33
CA ALA A 65 -15.60 -7.86 12.37
C ALA A 65 -15.92 -7.34 13.79
N ILE A 66 -16.08 -6.03 13.98
CA ILE A 66 -16.45 -5.43 15.28
C ILE A 66 -17.90 -5.74 15.68
N ARG A 67 -18.80 -5.95 14.71
CA ARG A 67 -20.23 -6.20 14.96
C ARG A 67 -20.58 -7.67 15.25
N GLN A 68 -19.59 -8.58 15.23
CA GLN A 68 -19.77 -9.98 15.64
C GLN A 68 -19.99 -10.06 17.15
#